data_AF-A0A7J8MEA8-F1
#
_entry.id   AF-A0A7J8MEA8-F1
#
_cell.length_a   1.000
_cell.length_b   1.000
_cell.length_c   1.000
_cell.angle_alpha   90.00
_cell.angle_beta   90.00
_cell.angle_gamma   90.00
#
_symmetry.space_group_name_H-M   'P 1'
#
loop_
_entity.id
_entity.type
_entity.pdbx_description
1 polymer ?
#
loop_
_entity_poly.entity_id
_entity_poly.type
_entity_poly.pdbx_seq_one_letter_code
_entity_poly.pdbx_strand_id
1 'polypeptide(L)'
;MAVSPCLSVNDQKKHWWLSNRKVVDKYIKDARSLIATHEQSEIVSALNLLDAALAISPRFEVALELKARSLLYLRRFKDVADLLQDYIPSLKMSGDDSGSVSSDNSSQHLSRERIKLLPSNNSSSDLPGRDPSFKCFSISELKKKVMAGLWKNCEKEGQWRYLVLGQACCHLGLMEDAMVLLQTGKRLASDAFRRESVCRSDDSFSFPNSITTLDISGTTAPPSMPPRNPTFFSESENISQLLSHIKLLIRRRTAAIAALDAGLFSEAIRHFAKIVDGRRPAPQSFLAECYMQRAFAYKAAGRIAESISDCNKTLALDPTCIQALDTRASLLETIRCLPDCLHDLEHLKLLYNTILRDRKLPGPAWKRHYVRYREIPGKLCALTTKIQQLKQRVASGETGNVDYYALIGLRRGCSRSELDRAHLLLCLRHKPDKATNFIERCEFADECDLDSIKDRAKMSALLLYRLLQKGYSSVMSTIMDEEAAEKQRKKAAAALQAAQAAAIQVQQTQHSNPKPDHETSPVSSCNNNSKNTTTNSNTNVFQGVFCRDLTVVGNLLSQVGFNRPLTVKYEALSC
;
A
#
# COMPACT_ATOMS: atom_id res chain seq x y z
N MET A 1 -73.13 -34.91 -11.34
CA MET A 1 -72.36 -33.95 -10.51
C MET A 1 -71.06 -34.62 -10.12
N ALA A 2 -69.96 -34.30 -10.79
CA ALA A 2 -68.64 -34.84 -10.45
C ALA A 2 -68.07 -33.99 -9.30
N VAL A 3 -67.81 -34.62 -8.16
CA VAL A 3 -67.21 -33.99 -6.99
C VAL A 3 -65.73 -33.84 -7.26
N SER A 4 -65.28 -32.61 -7.51
CA SER A 4 -63.86 -32.26 -7.54
C SER A 4 -63.26 -32.46 -6.15
N PRO A 5 -62.16 -33.23 -6.00
CA PRO A 5 -61.51 -33.37 -4.70
C PRO A 5 -60.78 -32.06 -4.38
N CYS A 6 -61.27 -31.32 -3.39
CA CYS A 6 -60.57 -30.18 -2.82
C CYS A 6 -59.28 -30.67 -2.15
N LEU A 7 -58.14 -30.54 -2.85
CA LEU A 7 -56.81 -30.73 -2.28
C LEU A 7 -56.65 -29.80 -1.08
N SER A 8 -56.21 -30.36 0.05
CA SER A 8 -55.93 -29.58 1.25
C SER A 8 -54.89 -28.49 0.94
N VAL A 9 -55.00 -27.32 1.59
CA VAL A 9 -54.03 -26.20 1.43
C VAL A 9 -52.58 -26.67 1.69
N ASN A 10 -52.41 -27.73 2.49
CA ASN A 10 -51.11 -28.34 2.75
C ASN A 10 -50.59 -29.19 1.58
N ASP A 11 -51.46 -29.87 0.82
CA ASP A 11 -51.06 -30.65 -0.35
C ASP A 11 -50.74 -29.75 -1.55
N GLN A 12 -51.46 -28.63 -1.72
CA GLN A 12 -51.11 -27.60 -2.70
C GLN A 12 -49.75 -26.96 -2.39
N LYS A 13 -49.47 -26.66 -1.11
CA LYS A 13 -48.15 -26.18 -0.68
C LYS A 13 -47.06 -27.20 -1.00
N LYS A 14 -47.25 -28.48 -0.63
CA LYS A 14 -46.27 -29.55 -0.94
C LYS A 14 -46.02 -29.70 -2.44
N HIS A 15 -47.06 -29.67 -3.27
CA HIS A 15 -46.94 -29.74 -4.72
C HIS A 15 -46.19 -28.52 -5.30
N TRP A 16 -46.48 -27.33 -4.78
CA TRP A 16 -45.80 -26.09 -5.14
C TRP A 16 -44.31 -26.13 -4.78
N TRP A 17 -43.96 -26.60 -3.58
CA TRP A 17 -42.58 -26.81 -3.15
C TRP A 17 -41.84 -27.84 -4.01
N LEU A 18 -42.48 -28.96 -4.36
CA LEU A 18 -41.90 -29.99 -5.23
C LEU A 18 -41.70 -29.51 -6.66
N SER A 19 -42.63 -28.73 -7.20
CA SER A 19 -42.52 -28.13 -8.54
C SER A 19 -41.38 -27.12 -8.60
N ASN A 20 -41.31 -26.20 -7.63
CA ASN A 20 -40.24 -25.22 -7.52
C ASN A 20 -38.86 -25.86 -7.33
N ARG A 21 -38.79 -26.94 -6.54
CA ARG A 21 -37.54 -27.71 -6.39
C ARG A 21 -37.07 -28.31 -7.71
N LYS A 22 -37.97 -28.89 -8.52
CA LYS A 22 -37.63 -29.41 -9.85
C LYS A 22 -37.16 -28.33 -10.81
N VAL A 23 -37.77 -27.13 -10.75
CA VAL A 23 -37.38 -25.97 -11.55
C VAL A 23 -35.97 -25.49 -11.15
N VAL A 24 -35.70 -25.35 -9.85
CA VAL A 24 -34.37 -25.00 -9.32
C VAL A 24 -33.34 -26.06 -9.74
N ASP A 25 -33.63 -27.35 -9.58
CA ASP A 25 -32.72 -28.43 -9.97
C ASP A 25 -32.42 -28.42 -11.48
N LYS A 26 -33.39 -28.03 -12.32
CA LYS A 26 -33.18 -27.84 -13.76
C LYS A 26 -32.23 -26.67 -14.02
N TYR A 27 -32.49 -25.49 -13.45
CA TYR A 27 -31.60 -24.33 -13.61
C TYR A 27 -30.16 -24.62 -13.15
N ILE A 28 -29.99 -25.40 -12.09
CA ILE A 28 -28.67 -25.81 -11.60
C ILE A 28 -27.97 -26.73 -12.58
N LYS A 29 -28.68 -27.68 -13.18
CA LYS A 29 -28.10 -28.58 -14.20
C LYS A 29 -27.66 -27.79 -15.43
N ASP A 30 -28.53 -26.91 -15.92
CA ASP A 30 -28.27 -26.08 -17.10
C ASP A 30 -27.08 -25.11 -16.82
N ALA A 31 -27.03 -24.51 -15.62
CA ALA A 31 -25.91 -23.67 -15.21
C ALA A 31 -24.60 -24.46 -15.12
N ARG A 32 -24.60 -25.71 -14.63
CA ARG A 32 -23.39 -26.54 -14.61
C ARG A 32 -22.89 -26.88 -16.02
N SER A 33 -23.78 -27.19 -16.95
CA SER A 33 -23.37 -27.45 -18.34
C SER A 33 -22.71 -26.23 -18.96
N LEU A 34 -23.24 -25.03 -18.70
CA LEU A 34 -22.67 -23.77 -19.20
C LEU A 34 -21.39 -23.35 -18.47
N ILE A 35 -21.16 -23.79 -17.23
CA ILE A 35 -19.89 -23.54 -16.54
C ILE A 35 -18.80 -24.50 -17.04
N ALA A 36 -19.17 -25.71 -17.43
CA ALA A 36 -18.24 -26.74 -17.88
C ALA A 36 -17.55 -26.40 -19.23
N THR A 37 -18.15 -25.53 -20.03
CA THR A 37 -17.60 -25.07 -21.31
C THR A 37 -16.48 -24.04 -21.15
N HIS A 38 -16.30 -23.45 -19.97
CA HIS A 38 -15.27 -22.46 -19.64
C HIS A 38 -15.29 -21.17 -20.49
N GLU A 39 -16.37 -20.91 -21.26
CA GLU A 39 -16.54 -19.68 -22.02
C GLU A 39 -17.10 -18.54 -21.16
N GLN A 40 -16.56 -17.33 -21.33
CA GLN A 40 -16.96 -16.16 -20.54
C GLN A 40 -18.46 -15.81 -20.74
N SER A 41 -18.95 -15.87 -21.99
CA SER A 41 -20.35 -15.61 -22.36
C SER A 41 -21.32 -16.61 -21.75
N GLU A 42 -20.94 -17.88 -21.76
CA GLU A 42 -21.76 -18.98 -21.23
C GLU A 42 -21.78 -18.97 -19.70
N ILE A 43 -20.68 -18.60 -19.05
CA ILE A 43 -20.63 -18.39 -17.59
C ILE A 43 -21.51 -17.20 -17.17
N VAL A 44 -21.55 -16.11 -17.93
CA VAL A 44 -22.50 -15.01 -17.69
C VAL A 44 -23.95 -15.48 -17.84
N SER A 45 -24.22 -16.34 -18.83
CA SER A 45 -25.55 -16.94 -19.02
C SER A 45 -25.91 -17.89 -17.87
N ALA A 46 -24.93 -18.64 -17.35
CA ALA A 46 -25.08 -19.47 -16.16
C ALA A 46 -25.41 -18.64 -14.91
N LEU A 47 -24.81 -17.45 -14.76
CA LEU A 47 -25.15 -16.55 -13.65
C LEU A 47 -26.62 -16.13 -13.67
N ASN A 48 -27.19 -15.83 -14.83
CA ASN A 48 -28.62 -15.49 -14.95
C ASN A 48 -29.53 -16.65 -14.51
N LEU A 49 -29.17 -17.89 -14.86
CA LEU A 49 -29.90 -19.08 -14.42
C LEU A 49 -29.75 -19.32 -12.91
N LEU A 50 -28.56 -19.06 -12.35
CA LEU A 50 -28.31 -19.15 -10.91
C LEU A 50 -29.08 -18.07 -10.13
N ASP A 51 -29.19 -16.87 -10.68
CA ASP A 51 -30.01 -15.79 -10.08
C ASP A 51 -31.50 -16.14 -10.10
N ALA A 52 -32.00 -16.72 -11.21
CA ALA A 52 -33.37 -17.23 -11.28
C ALA A 52 -33.61 -18.37 -10.26
N ALA A 53 -32.64 -19.25 -10.06
CA ALA A 53 -32.71 -20.31 -9.06
C ALA A 53 -32.72 -19.76 -7.62
N LEU A 54 -31.87 -18.78 -7.32
CA LEU A 54 -31.77 -18.15 -6.00
C LEU A 54 -32.98 -17.27 -5.68
N ALA A 55 -33.64 -16.68 -6.69
CA ALA A 55 -34.90 -15.96 -6.51
C ALA A 55 -36.02 -16.87 -5.99
N ILE A 56 -36.02 -18.15 -6.40
CA ILE A 56 -36.98 -19.16 -5.93
C ILE A 56 -36.53 -19.76 -4.59
N SER A 57 -35.23 -20.02 -4.42
CA SER A 57 -34.65 -20.62 -3.22
C SER A 57 -33.37 -19.89 -2.76
N PRO A 58 -33.49 -18.85 -1.91
CA PRO A 58 -32.35 -18.01 -1.52
C PRO A 58 -31.27 -18.72 -0.69
N ARG A 59 -31.62 -19.83 -0.03
CA ARG A 59 -30.72 -20.61 0.83
C ARG A 59 -30.16 -21.86 0.15
N PHE A 60 -30.26 -21.95 -1.19
CA PHE A 60 -29.76 -23.11 -1.91
C PHE A 60 -28.23 -23.06 -2.03
N GLU A 61 -27.54 -23.77 -1.14
CA GLU A 61 -26.08 -23.79 -0.97
C GLU A 61 -25.31 -23.98 -2.28
N VAL A 62 -25.75 -24.94 -3.08
CA VAL A 62 -25.09 -25.30 -4.33
C VAL A 62 -25.22 -24.21 -5.39
N ALA A 63 -26.34 -23.48 -5.43
CA ALA A 63 -26.47 -22.30 -6.31
C ALA A 63 -25.51 -21.20 -5.87
N LEU A 64 -25.44 -20.92 -4.56
CA LEU A 64 -24.58 -19.89 -4.00
C LEU A 64 -23.11 -20.20 -4.29
N GLU A 65 -22.71 -21.46 -4.13
CA GLU A 65 -21.37 -21.93 -4.39
C GLU A 65 -20.99 -21.80 -5.87
N LEU A 66 -21.85 -22.26 -6.78
CA LEU A 66 -21.64 -22.11 -8.22
C LEU A 66 -21.59 -20.63 -8.62
N LYS A 67 -22.50 -19.80 -8.09
CA LYS A 67 -22.53 -18.36 -8.37
C LYS A 67 -21.24 -17.68 -7.92
N ALA A 68 -20.78 -17.96 -6.70
CA ALA A 68 -19.57 -17.35 -6.17
C ALA A 68 -18.32 -17.77 -6.95
N ARG A 69 -18.20 -19.05 -7.34
CA ARG A 69 -17.08 -19.52 -8.18
C ARG A 69 -17.13 -18.95 -9.60
N SER A 70 -18.31 -18.86 -10.20
CA SER A 70 -18.48 -18.22 -11.51
C SER A 70 -18.10 -16.75 -11.45
N LEU A 71 -18.55 -16.00 -10.46
CA LEU A 71 -18.16 -14.60 -10.26
C LEU A 71 -16.64 -14.45 -10.06
N LEU A 72 -16.02 -15.35 -9.29
CA LEU A 72 -14.57 -15.37 -9.10
C LEU A 72 -13.82 -15.60 -10.43
N TYR A 73 -14.30 -16.54 -11.25
CA TYR A 73 -13.73 -16.81 -12.58
C TYR A 73 -13.86 -15.60 -13.50
N LEU A 74 -15.01 -14.92 -13.49
CA LEU A 74 -15.24 -13.71 -14.25
C LEU A 74 -14.47 -12.48 -13.71
N ARG A 75 -13.73 -12.61 -12.60
CA ARG A 75 -13.03 -11.52 -11.88
C ARG A 75 -13.94 -10.46 -11.22
N ARG A 76 -15.21 -10.82 -11.04
CA ARG A 76 -16.27 -10.07 -10.33
C ARG A 76 -16.13 -10.18 -8.81
N PHE A 77 -14.95 -9.83 -8.30
CA PHE A 77 -14.61 -9.98 -6.89
C PHE A 77 -15.50 -9.15 -5.97
N LYS A 78 -15.97 -7.98 -6.45
CA LYS A 78 -16.87 -7.10 -5.67
C LYS A 78 -18.17 -7.83 -5.37
N ASP A 79 -18.78 -8.41 -6.40
CA ASP A 79 -20.04 -9.12 -6.29
C ASP A 79 -19.93 -10.39 -5.42
N VAL A 80 -18.77 -11.08 -5.46
CA VAL A 80 -18.51 -12.25 -4.59
C VAL A 80 -18.61 -11.87 -3.11
N ALA A 81 -18.10 -10.70 -2.75
CA ALA A 81 -18.10 -10.30 -1.36
C ALA A 81 -19.34 -9.58 -0.92
N ASP A 82 -20.04 -8.88 -1.83
CA ASP A 82 -21.39 -8.42 -1.54
C ASP A 82 -22.32 -9.64 -1.29
N LEU A 83 -22.11 -10.75 -2.01
CA LEU A 83 -22.83 -12.01 -1.79
C LEU A 83 -22.49 -12.67 -0.43
N LEU A 84 -21.26 -12.54 0.05
CA LEU A 84 -20.75 -13.24 1.24
C LEU A 84 -20.35 -12.27 2.39
N GLN A 85 -20.95 -11.08 2.41
CA GLN A 85 -20.51 -9.95 3.25
C GLN A 85 -20.42 -10.30 4.74
N ASP A 86 -21.36 -11.11 5.24
CA ASP A 86 -21.47 -11.53 6.65
C ASP A 86 -20.25 -12.32 7.17
N TYR A 87 -19.47 -12.91 6.26
CA TYR A 87 -18.30 -13.72 6.61
C TYR A 87 -17.01 -12.91 6.66
N ILE A 88 -17.03 -11.62 6.27
CA ILE A 88 -15.85 -10.76 6.29
C ILE A 88 -15.53 -10.36 7.74
N PRO A 89 -14.36 -10.78 8.29
CA PRO A 89 -14.03 -10.52 9.70
C PRO A 89 -14.03 -9.02 10.06
N SER A 90 -13.52 -8.17 9.17
CA SER A 90 -13.45 -6.72 9.38
C SER A 90 -14.80 -6.02 9.42
N LEU A 91 -15.85 -6.57 8.81
CA LEU A 91 -17.22 -6.01 8.84
C LEU A 91 -18.01 -6.46 10.07
N LYS A 92 -17.69 -7.65 10.61
CA LYS A 92 -18.38 -8.20 11.78
C LYS A 92 -18.07 -7.42 13.07
N MET A 93 -16.90 -6.79 13.14
CA MET A 93 -16.44 -6.08 14.35
C MET A 93 -16.96 -4.65 14.50
N SER A 94 -17.60 -4.08 13.47
CA SER A 94 -18.22 -2.74 13.54
C SER A 94 -19.68 -2.75 14.00
N GLY A 95 -20.26 -3.92 14.28
CA GLY A 95 -21.69 -4.07 14.59
C GLY A 95 -22.09 -3.88 16.06
N ASP A 96 -21.15 -3.90 17.01
CA ASP A 96 -21.46 -3.93 18.45
C ASP A 96 -21.31 -2.57 19.17
N ASP A 97 -20.98 -1.49 18.46
CA ASP A 97 -20.90 -0.15 19.07
C ASP A 97 -22.27 0.55 19.10
N SER A 98 -23.14 0.05 19.98
CA SER A 98 -24.24 0.84 20.54
C SER A 98 -24.13 0.91 22.05
N GLY A 99 -23.51 1.99 22.53
CA GLY A 99 -23.71 2.54 23.87
C GLY A 99 -22.54 2.42 24.84
N SER A 100 -21.67 3.43 24.87
CA SER A 100 -21.42 4.29 26.05
C SER A 100 -20.19 5.17 25.86
N VAL A 101 -20.27 6.35 26.43
CA VAL A 101 -19.37 7.49 26.26
C VAL A 101 -18.20 7.39 27.25
N SER A 102 -16.97 7.56 26.79
CA SER A 102 -15.95 8.35 27.50
C SER A 102 -14.77 8.65 26.58
N SER A 103 -14.44 9.92 26.49
CA SER A 103 -13.23 10.47 25.90
C SER A 103 -11.97 10.01 26.66
N ASP A 104 -10.93 9.62 25.93
CA ASP A 104 -9.63 10.28 26.01
C ASP A 104 -8.69 9.87 24.86
N ASN A 105 -7.79 10.79 24.54
CA ASN A 105 -6.88 10.81 23.41
C ASN A 105 -5.80 9.70 23.46
N SER A 106 -5.32 9.35 22.26
CA SER A 106 -3.98 8.84 21.96
C SER A 106 -3.70 7.33 22.13
N SER A 107 -2.86 6.88 21.20
CA SER A 107 -2.19 5.58 21.06
C SER A 107 -2.94 4.46 20.35
N GLN A 108 -2.28 4.01 19.29
CA GLN A 108 -2.45 2.75 18.59
C GLN A 108 -2.67 1.59 19.55
N HIS A 109 -3.63 0.71 19.27
CA HIS A 109 -3.66 -0.61 19.91
C HIS A 109 -3.99 -1.72 18.92
N LEU A 110 -2.93 -2.26 18.31
CA LEU A 110 -2.80 -3.68 18.05
C LEU A 110 -2.58 -4.40 19.38
N SER A 111 -3.56 -5.14 19.88
CA SER A 111 -3.31 -6.12 20.95
C SER A 111 -4.46 -7.12 21.02
N ARG A 112 -4.25 -8.35 20.53
CA ARG A 112 -3.90 -9.52 21.36
C ARG A 112 -5.05 -9.94 22.28
N GLU A 113 -5.90 -10.79 21.72
CA GLU A 113 -6.65 -11.80 22.48
C GLU A 113 -5.65 -12.66 23.28
N ARG A 114 -5.41 -12.27 24.53
CA ARG A 114 -4.73 -13.11 25.51
C ARG A 114 -5.81 -13.96 26.16
N ILE A 115 -5.88 -15.22 25.71
CA ILE A 115 -6.56 -16.31 26.40
C ILE A 115 -6.04 -16.33 27.85
N LYS A 116 -6.87 -15.94 28.82
CA LYS A 116 -6.59 -16.04 30.25
C LYS A 116 -6.68 -17.51 30.66
N LEU A 117 -5.56 -18.22 30.59
CA LEU A 117 -5.33 -19.43 31.34
C LEU A 117 -4.57 -19.05 32.60
N LEU A 118 -5.24 -19.16 33.75
CA LEU A 118 -4.78 -19.34 35.14
C LEU A 118 -5.69 -18.55 36.11
N PRO A 119 -6.26 -19.20 37.16
CA PRO A 119 -7.01 -18.51 38.19
C PRO A 119 -6.04 -17.91 39.23
N SER A 120 -6.19 -16.62 39.51
CA SER A 120 -5.48 -15.94 40.60
C SER A 120 -6.28 -16.05 41.89
N ASN A 121 -5.83 -16.90 42.81
CA ASN A 121 -6.20 -16.82 44.23
C ASN A 121 -5.21 -15.90 44.95
N ASN A 122 -5.73 -14.96 45.75
CA ASN A 122 -5.14 -14.55 47.04
C ASN A 122 -6.20 -13.83 47.91
N SER A 123 -6.79 -14.63 48.80
CA SER A 123 -7.16 -14.42 50.22
C SER A 123 -7.66 -13.07 50.77
N SER A 124 -8.89 -13.09 51.32
CA SER A 124 -9.31 -12.84 52.73
C SER A 124 -10.86 -12.74 52.72
N SER A 125 -11.69 -13.37 53.55
CA SER A 125 -11.68 -13.76 54.98
C SER A 125 -12.80 -14.79 55.29
N ASP A 126 -12.56 -15.73 56.23
CA ASP A 126 -13.43 -16.34 57.29
C ASP A 126 -14.96 -16.56 57.03
N LEU A 127 -15.64 -17.72 57.17
CA LEU A 127 -15.70 -18.83 58.18
C LEU A 127 -16.64 -19.99 57.64
N PRO A 128 -16.95 -21.13 58.33
CA PRO A 128 -16.81 -22.50 57.79
C PRO A 128 -18.11 -23.31 57.57
N GLY A 129 -18.05 -24.37 56.75
CA GLY A 129 -19.09 -25.43 56.71
C GLY A 129 -19.02 -26.42 55.54
N ARG A 130 -18.34 -27.57 55.76
CA ARG A 130 -18.57 -28.95 55.25
C ARG A 130 -18.87 -29.22 53.74
N ASP A 131 -17.99 -30.02 53.12
CA ASP A 131 -18.06 -30.77 51.84
C ASP A 131 -19.33 -31.64 51.62
N PRO A 132 -19.63 -32.25 50.42
CA PRO A 132 -18.75 -32.52 49.27
C PRO A 132 -19.32 -32.25 47.85
N SER A 133 -18.42 -32.39 46.88
CA SER A 133 -18.60 -32.35 45.44
C SER A 133 -19.76 -33.19 44.87
N PHE A 134 -20.72 -32.52 44.22
CA PHE A 134 -21.52 -33.11 43.15
C PHE A 134 -21.24 -32.37 41.85
N LYS A 135 -20.50 -33.01 40.95
CA LYS A 135 -20.35 -32.58 39.54
C LYS A 135 -21.68 -32.82 38.84
N CYS A 136 -22.61 -31.87 38.99
CA CYS A 136 -23.79 -31.81 38.15
C CYS A 136 -23.35 -31.25 36.78
N PHE A 137 -23.31 -32.10 35.76
CA PHE A 137 -23.19 -31.65 34.38
C PHE A 137 -24.32 -30.66 34.12
N SER A 138 -23.98 -29.39 33.87
CA SER A 138 -24.99 -28.39 33.55
C SER A 138 -25.71 -28.85 32.28
N ILE A 139 -27.05 -28.87 32.31
CA ILE A 139 -27.90 -29.09 31.13
C ILE A 139 -27.50 -28.12 30.01
N SER A 140 -26.92 -26.96 30.34
CA SER A 140 -26.33 -25.99 29.43
C SER A 140 -25.09 -26.51 28.70
N GLU A 141 -24.23 -27.28 29.35
CA GLU A 141 -23.06 -27.93 28.71
C GLU A 141 -23.49 -29.10 27.85
N LEU A 142 -24.44 -29.93 28.32
CA LEU A 142 -25.00 -31.01 27.51
C LEU A 142 -25.74 -30.44 26.28
N LYS A 143 -26.53 -29.38 26.46
CA LYS A 143 -27.18 -28.65 25.37
C LYS A 143 -26.15 -27.99 24.45
N LYS A 144 -25.07 -27.39 24.95
CA LYS A 144 -23.98 -26.88 24.09
C LYS A 144 -23.31 -28.01 23.29
N LYS A 145 -23.09 -29.18 23.90
CA LYS A 145 -22.42 -30.33 23.27
C LYS A 145 -23.34 -31.05 22.26
N VAL A 146 -24.64 -31.12 22.53
CA VAL A 146 -25.68 -31.67 21.65
C VAL A 146 -25.99 -30.69 20.50
N MET A 147 -26.08 -29.39 20.76
CA MET A 147 -26.22 -28.36 19.73
C MET A 147 -24.96 -28.26 18.85
N ALA A 148 -23.77 -28.42 19.42
CA ALA A 148 -22.52 -28.57 18.66
C ALA A 148 -22.47 -29.89 17.86
N GLY A 149 -23.18 -30.93 18.30
CA GLY A 149 -23.35 -32.18 17.57
C GLY A 149 -24.32 -32.08 16.38
N LEU A 150 -25.41 -31.31 16.53
CA LEU A 150 -26.39 -31.05 15.46
C LEU A 150 -25.90 -30.01 14.44
N TRP A 151 -25.06 -29.05 14.86
CA TRP A 151 -24.41 -28.09 13.95
C TRP A 151 -23.20 -28.64 13.18
N LYS A 152 -22.71 -29.84 13.50
CA LYS A 152 -21.59 -30.48 12.78
C LYS A 152 -21.88 -30.81 11.32
N ASN A 153 -23.15 -30.87 10.90
CA ASN A 153 -23.51 -31.08 9.50
C ASN A 153 -23.47 -29.78 8.66
N CYS A 154 -23.59 -28.59 9.29
CA CYS A 154 -23.40 -27.29 8.61
C CYS A 154 -21.92 -26.95 8.33
N GLU A 155 -20.97 -27.62 8.99
CA GLU A 155 -19.54 -27.37 8.79
C GLU A 155 -19.00 -27.86 7.43
N LYS A 156 -19.70 -28.78 6.76
CA LYS A 156 -19.34 -29.23 5.40
C LYS A 156 -19.71 -28.19 4.33
N GLU A 157 -20.83 -27.50 4.51
CA GLU A 157 -21.39 -26.57 3.51
C GLU A 157 -20.78 -25.16 3.56
N GLY A 158 -20.11 -24.78 4.65
CA GLY A 158 -19.52 -23.44 4.82
C GLY A 158 -18.10 -23.24 4.29
N GLN A 159 -17.37 -24.30 3.94
CA GLN A 159 -15.92 -24.25 3.74
C GLN A 159 -15.52 -23.46 2.49
N TRP A 160 -16.23 -23.69 1.40
CA TRP A 160 -16.00 -23.01 0.13
C TRP A 160 -16.17 -21.50 0.27
N ARG A 161 -17.05 -21.02 1.15
CA ARG A 161 -17.26 -19.57 1.39
C ARG A 161 -15.97 -18.90 1.82
N TYR A 162 -15.25 -19.49 2.78
CA TYR A 162 -13.99 -18.94 3.27
C TYR A 162 -12.89 -18.93 2.19
N LEU A 163 -12.85 -19.98 1.36
CA LEU A 163 -11.85 -20.08 0.29
C LEU A 163 -12.13 -19.07 -0.84
N VAL A 164 -13.36 -19.07 -1.36
CA VAL A 164 -13.79 -18.19 -2.45
C VAL A 164 -13.78 -16.73 -2.02
N LEU A 165 -14.33 -16.41 -0.83
CA LEU A 165 -14.27 -15.07 -0.27
C LEU A 165 -12.82 -14.65 0.02
N GLY A 166 -12.00 -15.55 0.55
CA GLY A 166 -10.58 -15.26 0.81
C GLY A 166 -9.81 -14.90 -0.46
N GLN A 167 -10.08 -15.58 -1.58
CA GLN A 167 -9.53 -15.24 -2.90
C GLN A 167 -10.04 -13.89 -3.40
N ALA A 168 -11.35 -13.63 -3.31
CA ALA A 168 -11.94 -12.35 -3.72
C ALA A 168 -11.41 -11.17 -2.87
N CYS A 169 -11.35 -11.31 -1.55
CA CYS A 169 -10.76 -10.34 -0.63
C CYS A 169 -9.29 -10.06 -0.97
N CYS A 170 -8.54 -11.09 -1.41
CA CYS A 170 -7.17 -10.90 -1.87
C CYS A 170 -7.15 -9.96 -3.07
N HIS A 171 -7.86 -10.26 -4.15
CA HIS A 171 -7.86 -9.41 -5.34
C HIS A 171 -8.40 -7.99 -5.12
N LEU A 172 -9.14 -7.77 -4.03
CA LEU A 172 -9.64 -6.46 -3.64
C LEU A 172 -8.78 -5.71 -2.63
N GLY A 173 -7.60 -6.25 -2.31
CA GLY A 173 -6.61 -5.60 -1.46
C GLY A 173 -6.81 -5.76 0.04
N LEU A 174 -7.84 -6.50 0.47
CA LEU A 174 -8.10 -6.81 1.88
C LEU A 174 -7.22 -7.96 2.33
N MET A 175 -5.90 -7.73 2.33
CA MET A 175 -4.89 -8.76 2.58
C MET A 175 -5.07 -9.44 3.94
N GLU A 176 -5.35 -8.68 4.99
CA GLU A 176 -5.51 -9.25 6.34
C GLU A 176 -6.73 -10.17 6.42
N ASP A 177 -7.88 -9.75 5.89
CA ASP A 177 -9.10 -10.55 5.85
C ASP A 177 -8.91 -11.79 4.96
N ALA A 178 -8.29 -11.62 3.79
CA ALA A 178 -7.95 -12.71 2.89
C ALA A 178 -7.06 -13.77 3.56
N MET A 179 -6.06 -13.34 4.33
CA MET A 179 -5.18 -14.25 5.08
C MET A 179 -5.98 -15.09 6.08
N VAL A 180 -6.85 -14.44 6.88
CA VAL A 180 -7.66 -15.12 7.89
C VAL A 180 -8.63 -16.10 7.24
N LEU A 181 -9.36 -15.66 6.21
CA LEU A 181 -10.34 -16.47 5.48
C LEU A 181 -9.70 -17.68 4.79
N LEU A 182 -8.57 -17.51 4.10
CA LEU A 182 -7.88 -18.63 3.46
C LEU A 182 -7.30 -19.61 4.48
N GLN A 183 -6.81 -19.12 5.63
CA GLN A 183 -6.35 -19.98 6.72
C GLN A 183 -7.47 -20.78 7.37
N THR A 184 -8.64 -20.16 7.58
CA THR A 184 -9.80 -20.85 8.15
C THR A 184 -10.34 -21.87 7.16
N GLY A 185 -10.54 -21.47 5.89
CA GLY A 185 -11.01 -22.38 4.84
C GLY A 185 -10.08 -23.58 4.64
N LYS A 186 -8.76 -23.39 4.62
CA LYS A 186 -7.80 -24.50 4.52
C LYS A 186 -7.87 -25.46 5.72
N ARG A 187 -8.03 -24.93 6.94
CA ARG A 187 -8.16 -25.73 8.16
C ARG A 187 -9.44 -26.58 8.13
N LEU A 188 -10.56 -25.96 7.76
CA LEU A 188 -11.85 -26.64 7.64
C LEU A 188 -11.83 -27.72 6.56
N ALA A 189 -11.24 -27.42 5.39
CA ALA A 189 -11.06 -28.40 4.32
C ALA A 189 -10.20 -29.60 4.75
N SER A 190 -9.10 -29.33 5.47
CA SER A 190 -8.24 -30.39 6.01
C SER A 190 -8.99 -31.25 7.06
N ASP A 191 -9.79 -30.62 7.91
CA ASP A 191 -10.61 -31.31 8.90
C ASP A 191 -11.72 -32.15 8.26
N ALA A 192 -12.37 -31.66 7.20
CA ALA A 192 -13.33 -32.43 6.42
C ALA A 192 -12.67 -33.63 5.75
N PHE A 193 -11.51 -33.44 5.10
CA PHE A 193 -10.76 -34.53 4.48
C PHE A 193 -10.38 -35.61 5.50
N ARG A 194 -9.94 -35.23 6.72
CA ARG A 194 -9.66 -36.19 7.78
C ARG A 194 -10.91 -36.95 8.23
N ARG A 195 -12.06 -36.28 8.37
CA ARG A 195 -13.33 -36.95 8.71
C ARG A 195 -13.74 -37.93 7.61
N GLU A 196 -13.62 -37.55 6.35
CA GLU A 196 -13.95 -38.43 5.21
C GLU A 196 -13.01 -39.63 5.11
N SER A 197 -11.71 -39.43 5.36
CA SER A 197 -10.73 -40.50 5.40
C SER A 197 -10.97 -41.49 6.55
N VAL A 198 -11.40 -41.00 7.73
CA VAL A 198 -11.70 -41.86 8.89
C VAL A 198 -13.03 -42.61 8.73
N CYS A 199 -13.97 -42.05 7.96
CA CYS A 199 -15.26 -42.71 7.66
C CYS A 199 -15.19 -43.71 6.49
N ARG A 200 -14.04 -43.85 5.82
CA ARG A 200 -13.83 -44.89 4.82
C ARG A 200 -13.30 -46.14 5.51
N SER A 201 -14.04 -47.24 5.43
CA SER A 201 -13.50 -48.55 5.78
C SER A 201 -12.42 -48.93 4.76
N ASP A 202 -11.39 -49.66 5.20
CA ASP A 202 -10.26 -50.11 4.36
C ASP A 202 -10.71 -50.93 3.13
N ASP A 203 -11.95 -51.45 3.14
CA ASP A 203 -12.57 -52.24 2.06
C ASP A 203 -13.37 -51.41 1.03
N SER A 204 -13.46 -50.08 1.17
CA SER A 204 -14.31 -49.22 0.33
C SER A 204 -13.54 -48.45 -0.76
N PHE A 205 -12.78 -49.16 -1.59
CA PHE A 205 -12.24 -48.66 -2.86
C PHE A 205 -13.30 -48.73 -3.97
N SER A 206 -14.35 -47.90 -3.86
CA SER A 206 -15.24 -47.65 -5.01
C SER A 206 -14.76 -46.39 -5.72
N PHE A 207 -14.17 -46.58 -6.91
CA PHE A 207 -14.01 -45.51 -7.88
C PHE A 207 -15.39 -44.88 -8.18
N PRO A 208 -15.50 -43.56 -8.35
CA PRO A 208 -16.78 -42.94 -8.69
C PRO A 208 -17.21 -43.44 -10.08
N ASN A 209 -18.27 -44.24 -10.12
CA ASN A 209 -18.95 -44.67 -11.35
C ASN A 209 -19.55 -43.45 -12.06
N SER A 210 -18.79 -42.85 -12.96
CA SER A 210 -19.31 -41.98 -14.00
C SER A 210 -18.51 -42.16 -15.28
N ILE A 211 -18.47 -43.39 -15.81
CA ILE A 211 -18.26 -43.64 -17.23
C ILE A 211 -19.24 -44.74 -17.64
N THR A 212 -20.44 -44.33 -18.05
CA THR A 212 -21.27 -45.14 -18.94
C THR A 212 -20.71 -45.00 -20.34
N THR A 213 -20.05 -46.04 -20.86
CA THR A 213 -20.03 -46.34 -22.30
C THR A 213 -19.93 -47.85 -22.50
N LEU A 214 -20.86 -48.31 -23.33
CA LEU A 214 -21.10 -49.64 -23.86
C LEU A 214 -19.86 -50.24 -24.55
N ASP A 215 -19.70 -51.55 -24.40
CA ASP A 215 -18.99 -52.54 -25.23
C ASP A 215 -17.65 -52.18 -25.92
N ILE A 216 -16.61 -52.99 -25.65
CA ILE A 216 -15.90 -53.82 -26.63
C ILE A 216 -14.82 -54.64 -25.91
N SER A 217 -14.86 -55.94 -26.17
CA SER A 217 -13.93 -57.02 -25.79
C SER A 217 -12.50 -56.86 -26.34
N GLY A 218 -11.49 -57.27 -25.55
CA GLY A 218 -10.26 -57.88 -26.07
C GLY A 218 -8.88 -57.30 -25.67
N THR A 219 -8.15 -58.07 -24.86
CA THR A 219 -6.68 -58.32 -24.86
C THR A 219 -5.63 -57.27 -24.40
N THR A 220 -5.09 -57.55 -23.20
CA THR A 220 -3.66 -57.55 -22.75
C THR A 220 -2.73 -56.32 -22.93
N ALA A 221 -2.43 -55.60 -21.82
CA ALA A 221 -1.18 -54.87 -21.52
C ALA A 221 -1.09 -54.46 -20.01
N PRO A 222 0.11 -54.23 -19.40
CA PRO A 222 0.36 -54.21 -17.94
C PRO A 222 0.07 -52.83 -17.26
N PRO A 223 0.11 -52.70 -15.91
CA PRO A 223 -0.69 -51.72 -15.18
C PRO A 223 -0.04 -50.33 -15.15
N SER A 224 -0.65 -49.36 -15.81
CA SER A 224 -0.39 -47.94 -15.58
C SER A 224 -1.35 -47.42 -14.50
N MET A 225 -0.82 -46.55 -13.64
CA MET A 225 -1.52 -45.99 -12.47
C MET A 225 -2.88 -45.35 -12.81
N PRO A 226 -3.88 -45.41 -11.90
CA PRO A 226 -5.16 -44.78 -12.14
C PRO A 226 -5.04 -43.25 -12.18
N PRO A 227 -5.87 -42.55 -12.97
CA PRO A 227 -5.82 -41.10 -13.08
C PRO A 227 -6.25 -40.47 -11.75
N ARG A 228 -5.32 -39.78 -11.07
CA ARG A 228 -5.66 -38.88 -9.95
C ARG A 228 -6.54 -37.75 -10.49
N ASN A 229 -7.68 -37.48 -9.85
CA ASN A 229 -8.41 -36.22 -10.03
C ASN A 229 -7.45 -35.03 -9.79
N PRO A 230 -7.04 -34.28 -10.83
CA PRO A 230 -5.99 -33.25 -10.68
C PRO A 230 -6.49 -31.97 -10.00
N THR A 231 -7.80 -31.78 -9.89
CA THR A 231 -8.43 -30.50 -9.56
C THR A 231 -8.31 -30.11 -8.09
N PHE A 232 -8.57 -31.02 -7.14
CA PHE A 232 -8.57 -30.68 -5.71
C PHE A 232 -7.17 -30.46 -5.14
N PHE A 233 -6.18 -31.24 -5.61
CA PHE A 233 -4.78 -31.05 -5.22
C PHE A 233 -4.21 -29.75 -5.81
N SER A 234 -4.56 -29.42 -7.06
CA SER A 234 -4.17 -28.15 -7.70
C SER A 234 -4.77 -26.94 -6.99
N GLU A 235 -6.05 -26.97 -6.61
CA GLU A 235 -6.70 -25.87 -5.88
C GLU A 235 -6.08 -25.62 -4.49
N SER A 236 -5.81 -26.69 -3.74
CA SER A 236 -5.14 -26.62 -2.43
C SER A 236 -3.70 -26.07 -2.51
N GLU A 237 -2.96 -26.45 -3.55
CA GLU A 237 -1.61 -25.96 -3.80
C GLU A 237 -1.64 -24.47 -4.17
N ASN A 238 -2.53 -24.06 -5.08
CA ASN A 238 -2.74 -22.67 -5.47
C ASN A 238 -3.10 -21.79 -4.27
N ILE A 239 -4.02 -22.24 -3.40
CA ILE A 239 -4.40 -21.54 -2.17
C ILE A 239 -3.21 -21.43 -1.21
N SER A 240 -2.37 -22.47 -1.13
CA SER A 240 -1.17 -22.47 -0.29
C SER A 240 -0.12 -21.48 -0.79
N GLN A 241 0.10 -21.42 -2.11
CA GLN A 241 0.98 -20.44 -2.75
C GLN A 241 0.46 -19.01 -2.54
N LEU A 242 -0.84 -18.77 -2.78
CA LEU A 242 -1.50 -17.49 -2.54
C LEU A 242 -1.36 -17.03 -1.09
N LEU A 243 -1.62 -17.93 -0.14
CA LEU A 243 -1.48 -17.63 1.29
C LEU A 243 -0.03 -17.30 1.68
N SER A 244 0.95 -17.98 1.08
CA SER A 244 2.38 -17.66 1.30
C SER A 244 2.72 -16.25 0.80
N HIS A 245 2.14 -15.85 -0.35
CA HIS A 245 2.33 -14.54 -0.94
C HIS A 245 1.68 -13.44 -0.09
N ILE A 246 0.42 -13.62 0.32
CA ILE A 246 -0.29 -12.69 1.20
C ILE A 246 0.49 -12.48 2.50
N LYS A 247 0.95 -13.56 3.15
CA LYS A 247 1.77 -13.47 4.36
C LYS A 247 3.06 -12.67 4.15
N LEU A 248 3.73 -12.84 3.01
CA LEU A 248 4.93 -12.07 2.67
C LEU A 248 4.62 -10.58 2.56
N LEU A 249 3.55 -10.22 1.84
CA LEU A 249 3.14 -8.82 1.67
C LEU A 249 2.75 -8.17 3.00
N ILE A 250 1.94 -8.85 3.82
CA ILE A 250 1.55 -8.38 5.15
C ILE A 250 2.77 -8.20 6.05
N ARG A 251 3.70 -9.17 6.10
CA ARG A 251 4.93 -9.05 6.91
C ARG A 251 5.79 -7.87 6.48
N ARG A 252 5.93 -7.61 5.18
CA ARG A 252 6.68 -6.45 4.70
C ARG A 252 5.97 -5.13 5.00
N ARG A 253 4.66 -5.07 4.80
CA ARG A 253 3.83 -3.89 5.08
C ARG A 253 3.88 -3.54 6.57
N THR A 254 3.67 -4.52 7.44
CA THR A 254 3.73 -4.34 8.90
C THR A 254 5.10 -3.86 9.36
N ALA A 255 6.20 -4.41 8.82
CA ALA A 255 7.54 -3.91 9.08
C ALA A 255 7.74 -2.46 8.58
N ALA A 256 7.16 -2.11 7.43
CA ALA A 256 7.23 -0.75 6.89
C ALA A 256 6.49 0.27 7.76
N ILE A 257 5.29 -0.08 8.23
CA ILE A 257 4.48 0.76 9.13
C ILE A 257 5.17 0.89 10.49
N ALA A 258 5.70 -0.21 11.06
CA ALA A 258 6.47 -0.14 12.29
C ALA A 258 7.72 0.76 12.17
N ALA A 259 8.39 0.74 11.02
CA ALA A 259 9.52 1.64 10.75
C ALA A 259 9.08 3.11 10.60
N LEU A 260 7.91 3.37 10.00
CA LEU A 260 7.30 4.71 9.95
C LEU A 260 7.02 5.24 11.36
N ASP A 261 6.37 4.43 12.18
CA ASP A 261 5.99 4.79 13.56
C ASP A 261 7.23 5.02 14.44
N ALA A 262 8.31 4.27 14.18
CA ALA A 262 9.61 4.45 14.83
C ALA A 262 10.43 5.65 14.31
N GLY A 263 9.93 6.38 13.29
CA GLY A 263 10.66 7.50 12.68
C GLY A 263 11.83 7.09 11.76
N LEU A 264 11.97 5.79 11.45
CA LEU A 264 13.00 5.26 10.56
C LEU A 264 12.54 5.33 9.10
N PHE A 265 12.45 6.55 8.57
CA PHE A 265 11.81 6.81 7.27
C PHE A 265 12.53 6.13 6.09
N SER A 266 13.85 6.02 6.11
CA SER A 266 14.63 5.33 5.06
C SER A 266 14.30 3.84 4.99
N GLU A 267 14.23 3.17 6.13
CA GLU A 267 13.86 1.76 6.21
C GLU A 267 12.40 1.52 5.80
N ALA A 268 11.49 2.41 6.21
CA ALA A 268 10.10 2.38 5.75
C ALA A 268 10.02 2.47 4.22
N ILE A 269 10.70 3.45 3.60
CA ILE A 269 10.78 3.61 2.15
C ILE A 269 11.30 2.32 1.50
N ARG A 270 12.37 1.71 2.05
CA ARG A 270 12.95 0.48 1.54
C ARG A 270 11.97 -0.69 1.60
N HIS A 271 11.22 -0.84 2.70
CA HIS A 271 10.23 -1.90 2.84
C HIS A 271 9.07 -1.73 1.86
N PHE A 272 8.52 -0.51 1.70
CA PHE A 272 7.48 -0.24 0.72
C PHE A 272 7.98 -0.40 -0.72
N ALA A 273 9.20 0.04 -1.03
CA ALA A 273 9.81 -0.17 -2.35
C ALA A 273 9.89 -1.67 -2.70
N LYS A 274 10.24 -2.54 -1.75
CA LYS A 274 10.24 -4.00 -1.99
C LYS A 274 8.85 -4.59 -2.27
N ILE A 275 7.78 -3.89 -1.90
CA ILE A 275 6.40 -4.29 -2.22
C ILE A 275 6.05 -3.79 -3.63
N VAL A 276 6.14 -2.49 -3.87
CA VAL A 276 5.65 -1.86 -5.11
C VAL A 276 6.59 -2.02 -6.31
N ASP A 277 7.87 -2.28 -6.06
CA ASP A 277 8.89 -2.61 -7.05
C ASP A 277 9.21 -4.11 -7.08
N GLY A 278 8.38 -4.94 -6.41
CA GLY A 278 8.47 -6.39 -6.45
C GLY A 278 8.11 -6.97 -7.82
N ARG A 279 8.61 -8.19 -8.10
CA ARG A 279 8.29 -8.93 -9.34
C ARG A 279 6.89 -9.54 -9.36
N ARG A 280 6.30 -9.78 -8.18
CA ARG A 280 4.98 -10.39 -8.07
C ARG A 280 3.92 -9.27 -8.12
N PRO A 281 2.92 -9.40 -8.99
CA PRO A 281 1.80 -8.47 -9.02
C PRO A 281 1.09 -8.42 -7.68
N ALA A 282 0.49 -7.27 -7.38
CA ALA A 282 -0.32 -7.11 -6.19
C ALA A 282 -1.61 -6.34 -6.52
N PRO A 283 -2.69 -6.56 -5.76
CA PRO A 283 -3.98 -5.89 -5.94
C PRO A 283 -3.87 -4.36 -5.98
N GLN A 284 -4.59 -3.74 -6.90
CA GLN A 284 -4.65 -2.28 -7.10
C GLN A 284 -4.83 -1.48 -5.80
N SER A 285 -5.85 -1.82 -5.02
CA SER A 285 -6.19 -1.10 -3.77
C SER A 285 -5.10 -1.24 -2.71
N PHE A 286 -4.48 -2.42 -2.60
CA PHE A 286 -3.35 -2.66 -1.70
C PHE A 286 -2.11 -1.86 -2.11
N LEU A 287 -1.83 -1.79 -3.42
CA LEU A 287 -0.72 -0.99 -3.95
C LEU A 287 -0.96 0.52 -3.78
N ALA A 288 -2.18 1.01 -4.01
CA ALA A 288 -2.54 2.40 -3.77
C ALA A 288 -2.26 2.80 -2.31
N GLU A 289 -2.63 1.95 -1.35
CA GLU A 289 -2.33 2.17 0.06
C GLU A 289 -0.83 2.13 0.36
N CYS A 290 -0.08 1.20 -0.25
CA CYS A 290 1.38 1.13 -0.10
C CYS A 290 2.09 2.37 -0.68
N TYR A 291 1.64 2.89 -1.83
CA TYR A 291 2.15 4.14 -2.39
C TYR A 291 1.84 5.32 -1.48
N MET A 292 0.64 5.41 -0.92
CA MET A 292 0.27 6.46 0.02
C MET A 292 1.17 6.43 1.27
N GLN A 293 1.34 5.26 1.89
CA GLN A 293 2.20 5.13 3.08
C GLN A 293 3.68 5.42 2.76
N ARG A 294 4.16 5.04 1.56
CA ARG A 294 5.50 5.43 1.10
C ARG A 294 5.62 6.94 0.84
N ALA A 295 4.58 7.59 0.35
CA ALA A 295 4.53 9.04 0.22
C ALA A 295 4.65 9.73 1.60
N PHE A 296 3.96 9.24 2.63
CA PHE A 296 4.15 9.75 4.00
C PHE A 296 5.60 9.58 4.48
N ALA A 297 6.23 8.44 4.20
CA ALA A 297 7.65 8.22 4.51
C ALA A 297 8.57 9.22 3.79
N TYR A 298 8.32 9.47 2.50
CA TYR A 298 9.08 10.47 1.73
C TYR A 298 8.87 11.89 2.24
N LYS A 299 7.62 12.27 2.55
CA LYS A 299 7.28 13.56 3.17
C LYS A 299 8.06 13.76 4.48
N ALA A 300 8.04 12.77 5.36
CA ALA A 300 8.74 12.83 6.64
C ALA A 300 10.27 12.86 6.48
N ALA A 301 10.79 12.23 5.42
CA ALA A 301 12.21 12.30 5.04
C ALA A 301 12.61 13.61 4.31
N GLY A 302 11.69 14.55 4.08
CA GLY A 302 11.94 15.79 3.34
C GLY A 302 12.08 15.63 1.83
N ARG A 303 11.71 14.47 1.27
CA ARG A 303 11.80 14.13 -0.15
C ARG A 303 10.50 14.46 -0.87
N ILE A 304 10.29 15.75 -1.13
CA ILE A 304 9.00 16.29 -1.59
C ILE A 304 8.63 15.78 -2.99
N ALA A 305 9.55 15.82 -3.96
CA ALA A 305 9.27 15.38 -5.33
C ALA A 305 8.84 13.89 -5.41
N GLU A 306 9.52 13.01 -4.68
CA GLU A 306 9.16 11.59 -4.61
C GLU A 306 7.83 11.38 -3.91
N SER A 307 7.54 12.15 -2.86
CA SER A 307 6.25 12.11 -2.17
C SER A 307 5.11 12.52 -3.10
N ILE A 308 5.27 13.59 -3.89
CA ILE A 308 4.28 14.01 -4.89
C ILE A 308 4.08 12.92 -5.95
N SER A 309 5.18 12.30 -6.41
CA SER A 309 5.10 11.22 -7.39
C SER A 309 4.31 10.01 -6.91
N ASP A 310 4.44 9.62 -5.64
CA ASP A 310 3.67 8.50 -5.08
C ASP A 310 2.22 8.89 -4.77
N CYS A 311 1.93 10.15 -4.39
CA CYS A 311 0.56 10.66 -4.36
C CYS A 311 -0.09 10.60 -5.75
N ASN A 312 0.65 10.97 -6.81
CA ASN A 312 0.16 10.91 -8.19
C ASN A 312 -0.20 9.48 -8.61
N LYS A 313 0.64 8.48 -8.28
CA LYS A 313 0.33 7.07 -8.53
C LYS A 313 -0.89 6.60 -7.75
N THR A 314 -1.01 7.02 -6.49
CA THR A 314 -2.17 6.70 -5.65
C THR A 314 -3.45 7.25 -6.26
N LEU A 315 -3.45 8.50 -6.74
CA LEU A 315 -4.60 9.13 -7.38
C LEU A 315 -4.91 8.61 -8.78
N ALA A 316 -3.91 8.07 -9.50
CA ALA A 316 -4.14 7.35 -10.74
C ALA A 316 -4.88 6.02 -10.50
N LEU A 317 -4.54 5.31 -9.42
CA LEU A 317 -5.20 4.05 -9.01
C LEU A 317 -6.54 4.28 -8.29
N ASP A 318 -6.64 5.31 -7.47
CA ASP A 318 -7.83 5.68 -6.71
C ASP A 318 -8.02 7.21 -6.70
N PRO A 319 -8.76 7.75 -7.69
CA PRO A 319 -9.03 9.18 -7.76
C PRO A 319 -9.80 9.73 -6.55
N THR A 320 -10.49 8.85 -5.81
CA THR A 320 -11.30 9.22 -4.63
C THR A 320 -10.51 9.15 -3.32
N CYS A 321 -9.19 8.97 -3.38
CA CYS A 321 -8.34 8.90 -2.20
C CYS A 321 -8.18 10.28 -1.54
N ILE A 322 -9.01 10.54 -0.53
CA ILE A 322 -8.99 11.75 0.32
C ILE A 322 -7.57 12.03 0.87
N GLN A 323 -6.90 11.00 1.38
CA GLN A 323 -5.57 11.13 1.98
C GLN A 323 -4.50 11.57 0.98
N ALA A 324 -4.58 11.08 -0.26
CA ALA A 324 -3.60 11.43 -1.29
C ALA A 324 -3.78 12.88 -1.76
N LEU A 325 -5.03 13.35 -1.90
CA LEU A 325 -5.32 14.76 -2.19
C LEU A 325 -4.84 15.67 -1.08
N ASP A 326 -5.18 15.36 0.17
CA ASP A 326 -4.79 16.17 1.33
C ASP A 326 -3.26 16.21 1.49
N THR A 327 -2.58 15.07 1.33
CA THR A 327 -1.12 14.99 1.43
C THR A 327 -0.45 15.74 0.28
N ARG A 328 -0.93 15.60 -0.95
CA ARG A 328 -0.39 16.33 -2.11
C ARG A 328 -0.62 17.83 -1.99
N ALA A 329 -1.81 18.27 -1.57
CA ALA A 329 -2.10 19.67 -1.30
C ALA A 329 -1.18 20.24 -0.21
N SER A 330 -0.95 19.50 0.88
CA SER A 330 -0.02 19.89 1.94
C SER A 330 1.42 20.05 1.41
N LEU A 331 1.90 19.13 0.56
CA LEU A 331 3.24 19.23 -0.06
C LEU A 331 3.34 20.44 -0.99
N LEU A 332 2.33 20.65 -1.84
CA LEU A 332 2.29 21.79 -2.77
C LEU A 332 2.25 23.13 -2.02
N GLU A 333 1.55 23.18 -0.89
CA GLU A 333 1.56 24.33 0.01
C GLU A 333 2.95 24.57 0.62
N THR A 334 3.66 23.52 1.05
CA THR A 334 5.03 23.68 1.60
C THR A 334 6.02 24.25 0.60
N ILE A 335 5.91 23.89 -0.68
CA ILE A 335 6.74 24.45 -1.77
C ILE A 335 6.15 25.75 -2.36
N ARG A 336 5.06 26.28 -1.79
CA ARG A 336 4.35 27.48 -2.27
C ARG A 336 3.87 27.39 -3.73
N CYS A 337 3.60 26.19 -4.21
CA CYS A 337 2.89 25.98 -5.48
C CYS A 337 1.38 26.13 -5.25
N LEU A 338 0.95 27.36 -4.97
CA LEU A 338 -0.42 27.67 -4.54
C LEU A 338 -1.51 27.31 -5.56
N PRO A 339 -1.34 27.50 -6.89
CA PRO A 339 -2.37 27.14 -7.87
C PRO A 339 -2.68 25.64 -7.88
N ASP A 340 -1.65 24.79 -7.88
CA ASP A 340 -1.81 23.34 -7.88
C ASP A 340 -2.38 22.85 -6.55
N CYS A 341 -1.98 23.48 -5.43
CA CYS A 341 -2.56 23.21 -4.11
C CYS A 341 -4.06 23.52 -4.09
N LEU A 342 -4.47 24.68 -4.61
CA LEU A 342 -5.88 25.07 -4.71
C LEU A 342 -6.70 24.07 -5.54
N HIS A 343 -6.15 23.58 -6.65
CA HIS A 343 -6.81 22.57 -7.46
C HIS A 343 -7.11 21.29 -6.67
N ASP A 344 -6.15 20.80 -5.88
CA ASP A 344 -6.34 19.62 -5.04
C ASP A 344 -7.35 19.84 -3.91
N LEU A 345 -7.33 21.02 -3.29
CA LEU A 345 -8.29 21.37 -2.23
C LEU A 345 -9.73 21.52 -2.77
N GLU A 346 -9.90 22.09 -3.98
CA GLU A 346 -11.21 22.16 -4.63
C GLU A 346 -11.73 20.77 -5.03
N HIS A 347 -10.85 19.88 -5.50
CA HIS A 347 -11.24 18.49 -5.75
C HIS A 347 -11.64 17.76 -4.47
N LEU A 348 -10.89 17.97 -3.37
CA LEU A 348 -11.25 17.44 -2.05
C LEU A 348 -12.61 17.98 -1.55
N LYS A 349 -12.89 19.27 -1.80
CA LYS A 349 -14.18 19.89 -1.47
C LYS A 349 -15.32 19.27 -2.25
N LEU A 350 -15.13 19.00 -3.55
CA LEU A 350 -16.10 18.30 -4.37
C LEU A 350 -16.39 16.90 -3.80
N LEU A 351 -15.34 16.16 -3.41
CA LEU A 351 -15.48 14.83 -2.84
C LEU A 351 -16.22 14.83 -1.49
N TYR A 352 -15.96 15.80 -0.61
CA TYR A 352 -16.76 15.92 0.62
C TYR A 352 -18.22 16.27 0.34
N ASN A 353 -18.49 17.14 -0.63
CA ASN A 353 -19.85 17.46 -1.04
C ASN A 353 -20.59 16.26 -1.62
N THR A 354 -19.94 15.41 -2.43
CA THR A 354 -20.57 14.20 -2.95
C THR A 354 -20.87 13.21 -1.82
N ILE A 355 -19.96 13.02 -0.87
CA ILE A 355 -20.20 12.15 0.29
C ILE A 355 -21.40 12.63 1.12
N LEU A 356 -21.53 13.95 1.34
CA LEU A 356 -22.66 14.50 2.09
C LEU A 356 -23.99 14.33 1.35
N ARG A 357 -23.98 14.47 0.01
CA ARG A 357 -25.17 14.26 -0.83
C ARG A 357 -25.61 12.79 -0.82
N ASP A 358 -24.68 11.87 -1.03
CA ASP A 358 -24.98 10.44 -1.20
C ASP A 358 -25.13 9.70 0.13
N ARG A 359 -24.71 10.33 1.25
CA ARG A 359 -24.65 9.74 2.61
C ARG A 359 -23.86 8.44 2.65
N LYS A 360 -22.95 8.24 1.69
CA LYS A 360 -22.10 7.05 1.54
C LYS A 360 -20.67 7.48 1.29
N LEU A 361 -19.73 6.76 1.89
CA LEU A 361 -18.32 6.98 1.66
C LEU A 361 -17.89 6.43 0.30
N PRO A 362 -16.87 7.00 -0.37
CA PRO A 362 -16.48 6.58 -1.70
C PRO A 362 -15.86 5.17 -1.69
N GLY A 363 -16.28 4.34 -2.64
CA GLY A 363 -15.88 2.94 -2.71
C GLY A 363 -16.83 2.01 -1.95
N PRO A 364 -16.63 0.70 -2.06
CA PRO A 364 -17.58 -0.27 -1.51
C PRO A 364 -17.48 -0.36 0.03
N ALA A 365 -18.52 -0.90 0.69
CA ALA A 365 -18.75 -0.76 2.14
C ALA A 365 -17.63 -1.27 3.07
N TRP A 366 -16.98 -2.36 2.67
CA TRP A 366 -15.77 -2.96 3.25
C TRP A 366 -14.44 -2.24 3.02
N LYS A 367 -14.38 -1.19 2.18
CA LYS A 367 -13.15 -0.41 2.02
C LYS A 367 -12.88 0.32 3.33
N ARG A 368 -11.66 0.24 3.87
CA ARG A 368 -11.29 1.00 5.07
C ARG A 368 -11.25 2.49 4.76
N HIS A 369 -12.13 3.26 5.39
CA HIS A 369 -12.11 4.72 5.31
C HIS A 369 -11.42 5.33 6.52
N TYR A 370 -10.47 6.22 6.25
CA TYR A 370 -9.73 6.94 7.28
C TYR A 370 -10.47 8.17 7.82
N VAL A 371 -11.61 8.53 7.22
CA VAL A 371 -12.44 9.66 7.64
C VAL A 371 -13.81 9.13 8.05
N ARG A 372 -14.22 9.46 9.29
CA ARG A 372 -15.57 9.16 9.76
C ARG A 372 -16.56 10.15 9.17
N TYR A 373 -17.73 9.68 8.77
CA TYR A 373 -18.78 10.52 8.17
C TYR A 373 -19.12 11.75 9.04
N ARG A 374 -19.18 11.57 10.37
CA ARG A 374 -19.46 12.64 11.34
C ARG A 374 -18.47 13.80 11.30
N GLU A 375 -17.22 13.55 10.88
CA GLU A 375 -16.16 14.56 10.83
C GLU A 375 -16.20 15.39 9.53
N ILE A 376 -16.94 14.94 8.52
CA ILE A 376 -16.92 15.53 7.17
C ILE A 376 -17.43 16.98 7.16
N PRO A 377 -18.56 17.34 7.82
CA PRO A 377 -19.02 18.74 7.83
C PRO A 377 -17.98 19.70 8.44
N GLY A 378 -17.32 19.29 9.53
CA GLY A 378 -16.26 20.08 10.17
C GLY A 378 -15.03 20.24 9.26
N LYS A 379 -14.58 19.14 8.64
CA LYS A 379 -13.47 19.17 7.67
C LYS A 379 -13.80 20.02 6.45
N LEU A 380 -15.02 19.96 5.95
CA LEU A 380 -15.49 20.78 4.82
C LEU A 380 -15.52 22.28 5.15
N CYS A 381 -15.92 22.64 6.38
CA CYS A 381 -15.87 24.02 6.86
C CYS A 381 -14.43 24.55 6.88
N ALA A 382 -13.52 23.83 7.54
CA ALA A 382 -12.09 24.18 7.60
C ALA A 382 -11.43 24.21 6.22
N LEU A 383 -11.83 23.30 5.32
CA LEU A 383 -11.36 23.29 3.95
C LEU A 383 -11.83 24.52 3.17
N THR A 384 -13.08 24.93 3.35
CA THR A 384 -13.66 26.10 2.66
C THR A 384 -12.98 27.39 3.08
N THR A 385 -12.69 27.56 4.39
CA THR A 385 -11.95 28.73 4.88
C THR A 385 -10.51 28.73 4.34
N LYS A 386 -9.85 27.57 4.34
CA LYS A 386 -8.49 27.43 3.78
C LYS A 386 -8.45 27.77 2.28
N ILE A 387 -9.40 27.28 1.48
CA ILE A 387 -9.50 27.62 0.06
C ILE A 387 -9.66 29.12 -0.14
N GLN A 388 -10.51 29.78 0.66
CA GLN A 388 -10.71 31.22 0.55
C GLN A 388 -9.44 32.02 0.87
N GLN A 389 -8.71 31.62 1.91
CA GLN A 389 -7.42 32.22 2.28
C GLN A 389 -6.38 32.05 1.16
N LEU A 390 -6.25 30.84 0.60
CA LEU A 390 -5.32 30.61 -0.51
C LEU A 390 -5.72 31.39 -1.77
N LYS A 391 -7.01 31.52 -2.07
CA LYS A 391 -7.49 32.35 -3.19
C LYS A 391 -7.11 33.81 -3.02
N GLN A 392 -7.22 34.36 -1.81
CA GLN A 392 -6.78 35.72 -1.51
C GLN A 392 -5.27 35.89 -1.70
N ARG A 393 -4.46 34.93 -1.25
CA ARG A 393 -3.00 34.93 -1.44
C ARG A 393 -2.58 34.81 -2.90
N VAL A 394 -3.31 34.04 -3.68
CA VAL A 394 -3.10 33.94 -5.13
C VAL A 394 -3.47 35.27 -5.81
N ALA A 395 -4.58 35.90 -5.40
CA ALA A 395 -5.00 37.20 -5.92
C ALA A 395 -4.03 38.34 -5.56
N SER A 396 -3.34 38.25 -4.42
CA SER A 396 -2.30 39.21 -4.03
C SER A 396 -0.97 39.04 -4.78
N GLY A 397 -0.88 38.09 -5.71
CA GLY A 397 0.30 37.91 -6.57
C GLY A 397 1.37 36.96 -6.03
N GLU A 398 1.10 36.17 -4.98
CA GLU A 398 2.08 35.22 -4.41
C GLU A 398 2.38 33.98 -5.29
N THR A 399 1.92 33.97 -6.54
CA THR A 399 1.99 32.80 -7.43
C THR A 399 3.39 32.49 -7.97
N GLY A 400 4.30 33.48 -7.99
CA GLY A 400 5.64 33.35 -8.57
C GLY A 400 6.73 32.83 -7.62
N ASN A 401 6.45 32.67 -6.33
CA ASN A 401 7.47 32.40 -5.30
C ASN A 401 7.49 30.94 -4.84
N VAL A 402 7.65 30.02 -5.80
CA VAL A 402 7.75 28.57 -5.53
C VAL A 402 9.13 28.26 -4.94
N ASP A 403 9.18 27.53 -3.82
CA ASP A 403 10.44 27.09 -3.21
C ASP A 403 10.99 25.86 -3.94
N TYR A 404 11.72 26.13 -5.04
CA TYR A 404 12.33 25.10 -5.86
C TYR A 404 13.48 24.35 -5.16
N TYR A 405 14.13 24.98 -4.17
CA TYR A 405 15.14 24.33 -3.35
C TYR A 405 14.52 23.21 -2.52
N ALA A 406 13.39 23.48 -1.86
CA ALA A 406 12.63 22.48 -1.12
C ALA A 406 12.09 21.37 -2.04
N LEU A 407 11.59 21.71 -3.23
CA LEU A 407 11.10 20.73 -4.20
C LEU A 407 12.19 19.73 -4.63
N ILE A 408 13.37 20.23 -4.99
CA ILE A 408 14.50 19.40 -5.46
C ILE A 408 15.20 18.71 -4.28
N GLY A 409 15.06 19.24 -3.05
CA GLY A 409 15.73 18.73 -1.85
C GLY A 409 17.15 19.27 -1.67
N LEU A 410 17.40 20.51 -2.10
CA LEU A 410 18.69 21.19 -1.99
C LEU A 410 18.66 22.31 -0.95
N ARG A 411 19.82 22.65 -0.41
CA ARG A 411 19.97 23.84 0.45
C ARG A 411 20.15 25.08 -0.42
N ARG A 412 19.77 26.25 0.11
CA ARG A 412 20.04 27.55 -0.53
C ARG A 412 21.56 27.79 -0.59
N GLY A 413 22.04 28.32 -1.72
CA GLY A 413 23.48 28.45 -1.99
C GLY A 413 24.17 27.12 -2.34
N CYS A 414 23.44 26.16 -2.91
CA CYS A 414 24.03 24.93 -3.42
C CYS A 414 24.96 25.19 -4.61
N SER A 415 25.91 24.29 -4.84
CA SER A 415 26.80 24.42 -6.00
C SER A 415 26.10 24.00 -7.29
N ARG A 416 26.59 24.50 -8.42
CA ARG A 416 26.09 24.12 -9.74
C ARG A 416 26.13 22.59 -9.97
N SER A 417 27.20 21.93 -9.56
CA SER A 417 27.36 20.47 -9.73
C SER A 417 26.38 19.67 -8.85
N GLU A 418 26.07 20.17 -7.65
CA GLU A 418 25.04 19.56 -6.78
C GLU A 418 23.65 19.66 -7.42
N LEU A 419 23.32 20.83 -7.99
CA LEU A 419 22.07 21.03 -8.72
C LEU A 419 21.96 20.09 -9.92
N ASP A 420 22.99 20.03 -10.77
CA ASP A 420 23.01 19.20 -11.98
C ASP A 420 22.82 17.71 -11.64
N ARG A 421 23.50 17.22 -10.59
CA ARG A 421 23.36 15.84 -10.13
C ARG A 421 21.97 15.53 -9.59
N ALA A 422 21.41 16.42 -8.75
CA ALA A 422 20.09 16.24 -8.19
C ALA A 422 19.00 16.26 -9.28
N HIS A 423 19.09 17.22 -10.21
CA HIS A 423 18.17 17.32 -11.33
C HIS A 423 18.23 16.09 -12.23
N LEU A 424 19.42 15.60 -12.59
CA LEU A 424 19.59 14.39 -13.39
C LEU A 424 18.91 13.17 -12.73
N LEU A 425 19.14 12.97 -11.42
CA LEU A 425 18.53 11.86 -10.68
C LEU A 425 17.00 11.94 -10.66
N LEU A 426 16.44 13.12 -10.40
CA LEU A 426 14.99 13.33 -10.39
C LEU A 426 14.38 13.13 -11.78
N CYS A 427 15.01 13.67 -12.83
CA CYS A 427 14.57 13.48 -14.20
C CYS A 427 14.60 12.01 -14.61
N LEU A 428 15.65 11.25 -14.27
CA LEU A 428 15.72 9.82 -14.57
C LEU A 428 14.65 8.98 -13.85
N ARG A 429 14.28 9.39 -12.64
CA ARG A 429 13.24 8.72 -11.82
C ARG A 429 11.82 9.06 -12.26
N HIS A 430 11.56 10.33 -12.58
CA HIS A 430 10.21 10.86 -12.84
C HIS A 430 9.96 11.16 -14.32
N LYS A 431 10.67 10.49 -15.24
CA LYS A 431 10.36 10.59 -16.67
C LYS A 431 8.89 10.22 -16.93
N PRO A 432 8.15 11.01 -17.73
CA PRO A 432 6.75 10.72 -18.04
C PRO A 432 6.60 9.37 -18.75
N ASP A 433 7.59 8.93 -19.54
CA ASP A 433 7.57 7.64 -20.24
C ASP A 433 7.53 6.45 -19.29
N LYS A 434 8.13 6.58 -18.10
CA LYS A 434 8.14 5.54 -17.05
C LYS A 434 6.92 5.60 -16.15
N ALA A 435 6.04 6.58 -16.33
CA ALA A 435 4.91 6.81 -15.44
C ALA A 435 3.90 5.66 -15.46
N THR A 436 3.84 4.86 -16.53
CA THR A 436 2.91 3.73 -16.65
C THR A 436 3.50 2.40 -16.18
N ASN A 437 4.81 2.29 -15.91
CA ASN A 437 5.47 1.02 -15.61
C ASN A 437 4.94 0.33 -14.34
N PHE A 438 4.35 1.08 -13.42
CA PHE A 438 3.77 0.48 -12.21
C PHE A 438 2.45 -0.26 -12.49
N ILE A 439 1.77 0.05 -13.59
CA ILE A 439 0.49 -0.55 -13.98
C ILE A 439 0.69 -2.04 -14.32
N GLU A 440 1.81 -2.41 -14.93
CA GLU A 440 2.17 -3.81 -15.21
C GLU A 440 2.27 -4.69 -13.94
N ARG A 441 2.46 -4.06 -12.78
CA ARG A 441 2.58 -4.73 -11.48
C ARG A 441 1.27 -4.73 -10.69
N CYS A 442 0.23 -4.09 -11.21
CA CYS A 442 -1.07 -4.01 -10.56
C CYS A 442 -1.98 -5.13 -11.05
N GLU A 443 -2.55 -5.89 -10.12
CA GLU A 443 -3.69 -6.75 -10.40
C GLU A 443 -4.96 -5.90 -10.32
N PHE A 444 -5.62 -5.73 -11.46
CA PHE A 444 -6.90 -5.03 -11.56
C PHE A 444 -8.06 -6.01 -11.37
N ALA A 445 -9.04 -5.60 -10.56
CA ALA A 445 -10.39 -6.16 -10.58
C ALA A 445 -11.17 -5.53 -11.75
N ASP A 446 -12.15 -6.24 -12.31
CA ASP A 446 -13.00 -5.92 -13.49
C ASP A 446 -13.10 -4.48 -14.01
N GLU A 447 -13.30 -4.39 -15.34
CA GLU A 447 -13.69 -3.21 -16.14
C GLU A 447 -13.08 -1.88 -15.69
N CYS A 448 -11.85 -1.93 -15.17
CA CYS A 448 -11.07 -0.72 -14.99
C CYS A 448 -10.64 -0.25 -16.37
N ASP A 449 -11.03 0.97 -16.73
CA ASP A 449 -10.52 1.66 -17.90
C ASP A 449 -9.01 1.91 -17.69
N LEU A 450 -8.20 0.93 -18.08
CA LEU A 450 -6.74 0.94 -17.95
C LEU A 450 -6.14 2.14 -18.68
N ASP A 451 -6.78 2.58 -19.76
CA ASP A 451 -6.33 3.73 -20.54
C ASP A 451 -6.56 5.02 -19.75
N SER A 452 -7.71 5.16 -19.06
CA SER A 452 -7.91 6.28 -18.11
C SER A 452 -6.86 6.31 -16.99
N ILE A 453 -6.43 5.15 -16.48
CA ILE A 453 -5.40 5.07 -15.42
C ILE A 453 -4.04 5.49 -15.99
N LYS A 454 -3.68 4.99 -17.17
CA LYS A 454 -2.44 5.36 -17.88
C LYS A 454 -2.41 6.86 -18.17
N ASP A 455 -3.51 7.44 -18.63
CA ASP A 455 -3.59 8.85 -18.99
C ASP A 455 -3.47 9.74 -17.75
N ARG A 456 -4.18 9.42 -16.66
CA ARG A 456 -4.02 10.12 -15.36
C ARG A 456 -2.57 10.03 -14.86
N ALA A 457 -1.94 8.86 -14.95
CA ALA A 457 -0.55 8.67 -14.54
C ALA A 457 0.43 9.49 -15.40
N LYS A 458 0.28 9.47 -16.72
CA LYS A 458 1.10 10.26 -17.66
C LYS A 458 0.94 11.76 -17.43
N MET A 459 -0.30 12.26 -17.35
CA MET A 459 -0.57 13.68 -17.13
C MET A 459 0.03 14.18 -15.82
N SER A 460 -0.22 13.46 -14.72
CA SER A 460 0.28 13.85 -13.40
C SER A 460 1.82 13.78 -13.31
N ALA A 461 2.45 12.78 -13.95
CA ALA A 461 3.90 12.70 -14.06
C ALA A 461 4.48 13.84 -14.90
N LEU A 462 3.83 14.20 -16.01
CA LEU A 462 4.25 15.31 -16.87
C LEU A 462 4.20 16.65 -16.14
N LEU A 463 3.17 16.89 -15.32
CA LEU A 463 3.07 18.10 -14.49
C LEU A 463 4.22 18.19 -13.49
N LEU A 464 4.52 17.10 -12.77
CA LEU A 464 5.66 17.05 -11.85
C LEU A 464 6.99 17.25 -12.59
N TYR A 465 7.16 16.61 -13.75
CA TYR A 465 8.37 16.74 -14.56
C TYR A 465 8.60 18.19 -15.02
N ARG A 466 7.55 18.88 -15.49
CA ARG A 466 7.61 20.30 -15.86
C ARG A 466 7.92 21.19 -14.66
N LEU A 467 7.37 20.89 -13.49
CA LEU A 467 7.66 21.63 -12.26
C LEU A 467 9.14 21.49 -11.87
N LEU A 468 9.71 20.29 -11.99
CA LEU A 468 11.13 20.02 -11.76
C LEU A 468 12.03 20.75 -12.76
N GLN A 469 11.66 20.80 -14.04
CA GLN A 469 12.40 21.54 -15.07
C GLN A 469 12.40 23.05 -14.80
N LYS A 470 11.23 23.62 -14.46
CA LYS A 470 11.13 25.03 -14.06
C LYS A 470 12.00 25.32 -12.84
N GLY A 471 11.98 24.42 -11.85
CA GLY A 471 12.80 24.57 -10.65
C GLY A 471 14.29 24.54 -10.94
N TYR A 472 14.74 23.64 -11.81
CA TYR A 472 16.15 23.61 -12.24
C TYR A 472 16.57 24.92 -12.92
N SER A 473 15.81 25.41 -13.90
CA SER A 473 16.16 26.65 -14.60
C SER A 473 16.18 27.85 -13.66
N SER A 474 15.21 27.94 -12.73
CA SER A 474 15.16 29.02 -11.76
C SER A 474 16.34 28.98 -10.78
N VAL A 475 16.64 27.81 -10.20
CA VAL A 475 17.76 27.67 -9.26
C VAL A 475 19.10 27.89 -9.96
N MET A 476 19.26 27.37 -11.18
CA MET A 476 20.46 27.61 -11.99
C MET A 476 20.66 29.11 -12.25
N SER A 477 19.61 29.86 -12.60
CA SER A 477 19.71 31.32 -12.76
C SER A 477 20.20 31.99 -11.47
N THR A 478 19.63 31.62 -10.33
CA THR A 478 20.06 32.21 -9.04
C THR A 478 21.52 31.92 -8.71
N ILE A 479 22.00 30.70 -9.00
CA ILE A 479 23.41 30.33 -8.79
C ILE A 479 24.31 31.16 -9.71
N MET A 480 23.94 31.33 -10.98
CA MET A 480 24.71 32.13 -11.93
C MET A 480 24.80 33.61 -11.52
N ASP A 481 23.70 34.18 -11.00
CA ASP A 481 23.66 35.55 -10.49
C ASP A 481 24.51 35.72 -9.24
N GLU A 482 24.47 34.75 -8.31
CA GLU A 482 25.32 34.71 -7.12
C GLU A 482 26.81 34.59 -7.48
N GLU A 483 27.18 33.72 -8.42
CA GLU A 483 28.55 33.57 -8.91
C GLU A 483 29.06 34.86 -9.59
N ALA A 484 28.21 35.54 -10.36
CA ALA A 484 28.54 36.81 -10.99
C ALA A 484 28.74 37.93 -9.95
N ALA A 485 27.87 38.01 -8.95
CA ALA A 485 27.99 38.97 -7.84
C ALA A 485 29.26 38.72 -7.01
N GLU A 486 29.58 37.46 -6.72
CA GLU A 486 30.80 37.05 -6.01
C GLU A 486 32.06 37.43 -6.81
N LYS A 487 32.05 37.21 -8.13
CA LYS A 487 33.14 37.63 -9.02
C LYS A 487 33.31 39.15 -9.04
N GLN A 488 32.22 39.90 -9.02
CA GLN A 488 32.27 41.37 -8.96
C GLN A 488 32.79 41.88 -7.61
N ARG A 489 32.38 41.26 -6.50
CA ARG A 489 32.92 41.55 -5.16
C ARG A 489 34.42 41.29 -5.08
N LYS A 490 34.90 40.17 -5.64
CA LYS A 490 36.34 39.85 -5.71
C LYS A 490 37.12 40.87 -6.54
N LYS A 491 36.57 41.30 -7.68
CA LYS A 491 37.18 42.37 -8.50
C LYS A 491 37.24 43.70 -7.75
N ALA A 492 36.18 44.09 -7.06
CA ALA A 492 36.15 45.31 -6.26
C ALA A 492 37.15 45.26 -5.09
N ALA A 493 37.23 44.13 -4.40
CA ALA A 493 38.21 43.91 -3.33
C ALA A 493 39.66 43.95 -3.85
N ALA A 494 39.94 43.32 -4.99
CA ALA A 494 41.26 43.38 -5.62
C ALA A 494 41.61 44.81 -6.08
N ALA A 495 40.65 45.57 -6.59
CA ALA A 495 40.85 46.98 -6.96
C ALA A 495 41.15 47.85 -5.72
N LEU A 496 40.46 47.62 -4.60
CA LEU A 496 40.73 48.31 -3.34
C LEU A 496 42.13 47.97 -2.79
N GLN A 497 42.53 46.70 -2.84
CA GLN A 497 43.88 46.27 -2.42
C GLN A 497 44.96 46.87 -3.31
N ALA A 498 44.75 46.92 -4.63
CA ALA A 498 45.68 47.56 -5.56
C ALA A 498 45.79 49.07 -5.31
N ALA A 499 44.67 49.75 -5.02
CA ALA A 499 44.67 51.17 -4.67
C ALA A 499 45.41 51.43 -3.34
N GLN A 500 45.23 50.57 -2.33
CA GLN A 500 45.98 50.66 -1.08
C GLN A 500 47.48 50.43 -1.27
N ALA A 501 47.88 49.43 -2.07
CA ALA A 501 49.28 49.17 -2.39
C ALA A 501 49.92 50.34 -3.16
N ALA A 502 49.21 50.94 -4.10
CA ALA A 502 49.67 52.13 -4.82
C ALA A 502 49.83 53.35 -3.88
N ALA A 503 48.89 53.56 -2.95
CA ALA A 503 48.99 54.64 -1.96
C ALA A 503 50.20 54.48 -1.04
N ILE A 504 50.51 53.24 -0.62
CA ILE A 504 51.71 52.93 0.18
C ILE A 504 53.00 53.21 -0.61
N GLN A 505 53.05 52.89 -1.91
CA GLN A 505 54.22 53.19 -2.75
C GLN A 505 54.43 54.70 -2.97
N VAL A 506 53.35 55.49 -3.09
CA VAL A 506 53.44 56.96 -3.23
C VAL A 506 53.92 57.62 -1.93
N GLN A 507 53.55 57.09 -0.75
CA GLN A 507 54.08 57.58 0.52
C GLN A 507 55.56 57.25 0.71
N GLN A 508 56.05 56.11 0.20
CA GLN A 508 57.48 55.77 0.25
C GLN A 508 58.35 56.60 -0.71
N THR A 509 57.78 57.16 -1.79
CA THR A 509 58.54 58.00 -2.75
C THR A 509 58.61 59.48 -2.37
N GLN A 510 57.83 59.95 -1.39
CA GLN A 510 57.90 61.33 -0.87
C GLN A 510 58.87 61.50 0.32
N HIS A 511 59.62 60.45 0.71
CA HIS A 511 60.72 60.51 1.68
C HIS A 511 62.05 60.09 1.04
N SER A 512 62.50 60.83 0.02
CA SER A 512 63.91 60.78 -0.40
C SER A 512 64.29 62.07 -1.13
N ASN A 513 65.05 62.95 -0.46
CA ASN A 513 65.80 64.06 -1.07
C ASN A 513 67.32 63.77 -0.92
N PRO A 514 68.22 64.30 -1.79
CA PRO A 514 69.50 63.64 -2.11
C PRO A 514 70.79 64.29 -1.53
N LYS A 515 71.87 63.46 -1.48
CA LYS A 515 73.35 63.72 -1.48
C LYS A 515 74.12 63.89 -0.12
N PRO A 516 75.47 63.69 -0.07
CA PRO A 516 76.32 62.63 -0.70
C PRO A 516 77.46 62.08 0.24
N ASP A 517 78.23 61.11 -0.28
CA ASP A 517 79.61 60.66 0.05
C ASP A 517 79.93 59.99 1.42
N HIS A 518 80.28 58.70 1.44
CA HIS A 518 81.66 58.19 1.26
C HIS A 518 81.70 56.65 1.32
N GLU A 519 82.75 56.11 0.70
CA GLU A 519 83.09 54.73 0.41
C GLU A 519 83.21 53.80 1.64
N THR A 520 82.81 52.53 1.50
CA THR A 520 83.73 51.36 1.41
C THR A 520 82.94 50.04 1.34
N SER A 521 83.42 49.15 0.49
CA SER A 521 82.96 47.78 0.22
C SER A 521 83.90 46.76 0.91
N PRO A 522 83.78 45.41 0.75
CA PRO A 522 82.66 44.54 0.35
C PRO A 522 82.47 43.31 1.31
N VAL A 523 81.76 42.27 0.83
CA VAL A 523 81.71 40.84 1.26
C VAL A 523 80.54 40.53 2.22
N SER A 524 79.58 39.62 2.01
CA SER A 524 79.38 38.48 1.09
C SER A 524 77.92 37.96 1.15
N SER A 525 77.51 37.27 0.07
CA SER A 525 76.52 36.17 -0.01
C SER A 525 75.02 36.43 0.18
N CYS A 526 74.36 36.58 -0.96
CA CYS A 526 73.45 35.60 -1.59
C CYS A 526 72.33 34.92 -0.76
N ASN A 527 71.10 35.31 -1.14
CA ASN A 527 69.97 34.47 -1.57
C ASN A 527 69.01 33.81 -0.54
N ASN A 528 67.81 34.39 -0.51
CA ASN A 528 66.52 33.78 -0.89
C ASN A 528 66.12 32.43 -0.26
N ASN A 529 65.15 32.44 0.64
CA ASN A 529 63.73 32.29 0.28
C ASN A 529 62.88 32.06 1.53
N SER A 530 62.03 33.04 1.83
CA SER A 530 60.85 32.87 2.67
C SER A 530 59.72 32.26 1.83
N LYS A 531 59.32 31.03 2.15
CA LYS A 531 57.97 30.53 1.84
C LYS A 531 57.19 30.45 3.15
N ASN A 532 56.57 31.57 3.52
CA ASN A 532 55.48 31.56 4.49
C ASN A 532 54.23 31.05 3.77
N THR A 533 54.03 29.73 3.83
CA THR A 533 52.73 29.09 3.60
C THR A 533 51.83 29.36 4.80
N THR A 534 50.89 30.30 4.63
CA THR A 534 49.68 30.42 5.45
C THR A 534 48.75 29.25 5.12
N THR A 535 48.77 28.21 5.95
CA THR A 535 47.75 27.16 5.94
C THR A 535 46.52 27.63 6.70
N ASN A 536 45.52 28.12 5.97
CA ASN A 536 44.14 28.21 6.43
C ASN A 536 43.57 26.80 6.60
N SER A 537 43.49 26.29 7.82
CA SER A 537 42.73 25.08 8.15
C SER A 537 41.36 25.44 8.74
N ASN A 538 40.45 25.94 7.91
CA ASN A 538 39.03 25.94 8.22
C ASN A 538 38.45 24.57 7.82
N THR A 539 38.59 23.58 8.69
CA THR A 539 37.88 22.30 8.57
C THR A 539 36.44 22.45 9.08
N ASN A 540 35.60 23.11 8.29
CA ASN A 540 34.14 22.98 8.41
C ASN A 540 33.68 21.91 7.41
N VAL A 541 33.87 20.64 7.78
CA VAL A 541 33.34 19.49 7.04
C VAL A 541 31.84 19.40 7.32
N PHE A 542 31.02 19.99 6.45
CA PHE A 542 29.56 19.84 6.51
C PHE A 542 29.09 18.71 5.61
N GLN A 543 28.71 17.62 6.26
CA GLN A 543 28.20 16.37 5.70
C GLN A 543 26.73 16.54 5.31
N GLY A 544 26.42 16.51 4.01
CA GLY A 544 25.05 16.44 3.49
C GLY A 544 24.41 15.07 3.80
N VAL A 545 23.08 15.01 3.85
CA VAL A 545 22.30 13.82 4.25
C VAL A 545 22.64 12.58 3.40
N PHE A 546 22.96 12.75 2.12
CA PHE A 546 23.41 11.67 1.24
C PHE A 546 24.85 11.17 1.53
N CYS A 547 25.74 12.05 2.02
CA CYS A 547 27.11 11.68 2.40
C CYS A 547 27.18 10.99 3.75
N ARG A 548 26.16 11.17 4.60
CA ARG A 548 26.04 10.52 5.92
C ARG A 548 25.86 9.00 5.80
N ASP A 549 25.13 8.53 4.81
CA ASP A 549 24.86 7.10 4.63
C ASP A 549 26.08 6.32 4.08
N LEU A 550 26.88 6.93 3.20
CA LEU A 550 28.12 6.33 2.68
C LEU A 550 29.26 6.29 3.72
N THR A 551 29.33 7.29 4.60
CA THR A 551 30.29 7.31 5.72
C THR A 551 29.90 6.35 6.83
N VAL A 552 28.61 6.11 7.05
CA VAL A 552 28.13 5.05 7.96
C VAL A 552 28.54 3.66 7.45
N VAL A 553 28.48 3.40 6.14
CA VAL A 553 28.98 2.14 5.56
C VAL A 553 30.51 2.01 5.71
N GLY A 554 31.27 3.09 5.53
CA GLY A 554 32.72 3.10 5.77
C GLY A 554 33.09 2.87 7.25
N ASN A 555 32.31 3.42 8.17
CA ASN A 555 32.53 3.27 9.62
C ASN A 555 32.05 1.93 10.18
N LEU A 556 31.08 1.26 9.55
CA LEU A 556 30.67 -0.09 9.95
C LEU A 556 31.74 -1.14 9.57
N LEU A 557 32.44 -0.92 8.46
CA LEU A 557 33.51 -1.83 8.00
C LEU A 557 34.82 -1.67 8.78
N SER A 558 35.05 -0.52 9.44
CA SER A 558 36.22 -0.33 10.30
C SER A 558 36.06 -0.93 11.70
N GLN A 559 34.83 -1.18 12.16
CA GLN A 559 34.55 -1.81 13.45
C GLN A 559 34.71 -3.34 13.45
N VAL A 560 34.89 -3.96 12.28
CA VAL A 560 35.17 -5.40 12.16
C VAL A 560 36.66 -5.61 11.82
N GLY A 561 37.52 -5.34 12.80
CA GLY A 561 38.84 -5.96 12.92
C GLY A 561 39.98 -5.52 11.98
N PHE A 562 39.78 -4.57 11.07
CA PHE A 562 40.87 -4.07 10.20
C PHE A 562 41.17 -2.60 10.46
N ASN A 563 42.14 -2.34 11.35
CA ASN A 563 42.68 -1.01 11.67
C ASN A 563 43.55 -0.42 10.54
N ARG A 564 42.97 -0.19 9.35
CA ARG A 564 43.54 0.73 8.33
C ARG A 564 42.42 1.48 7.60
N PRO A 565 42.51 2.81 7.44
CA PRO A 565 41.58 3.56 6.61
C PRO A 565 41.80 3.20 5.13
N LEU A 566 40.84 2.48 4.53
CA LEU A 566 40.80 2.26 3.09
C LEU A 566 40.37 3.56 2.40
N THR A 567 41.32 4.22 1.74
CA THR A 567 41.03 5.33 0.84
C THR A 567 40.39 4.78 -0.44
N VAL A 568 39.07 4.90 -0.54
CA VAL A 568 38.34 4.55 -1.76
C VAL A 568 38.64 5.63 -2.81
N LYS A 569 39.51 5.32 -3.77
CA LYS A 569 39.71 6.15 -4.96
C LYS A 569 38.46 6.07 -5.85
N TYR A 570 37.98 7.24 -6.27
CA TYR A 570 36.88 7.41 -7.23
C TYR A 570 37.37 7.15 -8.65
N GLU A 571 37.61 5.90 -9.01
CA GLU A 571 37.74 5.50 -10.40
C GLU A 571 36.91 4.24 -10.65
N ALA A 572 36.20 4.22 -11.78
CA ALA A 572 35.32 3.17 -12.28
C ALA A 572 33.83 3.22 -11.87
N LEU A 573 33.08 4.15 -12.51
CA LEU A 573 31.73 3.90 -13.01
C LEU A 573 31.53 4.67 -14.33
N SER A 574 32.27 4.27 -15.37
CA SER A 574 31.81 4.41 -16.75
C SER A 574 31.24 3.06 -17.18
N CYS A 575 29.92 3.02 -17.36
CA CYS A 575 29.15 2.17 -18.27
C CYS A 575 27.67 2.52 -18.06
#